data_AF-A0A369JMD4-F1
#
_entry.id   AF-A0A369JMD4-F1
#
_cell.length_a   1.000
_cell.length_b   1.000
_cell.length_c   1.000
_cell.angle_alpha   90.00
_cell.angle_beta   90.00
_cell.angle_gamma   90.00
#
_symmetry.space_group_name_H-M   'P 1'
#
loop_
_entity.id
_entity.type
_entity.pdbx_description
1 polymer ?
#
loop_
_entity_poly.entity_id
_entity_poly.type
_entity_poly.pdbx_seq_one_letter_code
_entity_poly.pdbx_strand_id
1 'polypeptide(L)'
;MMSDSIVFYFVYATGPNTDMRTFSVYRAASSADAEDTEIYKFYHPVTGLNIGVTTFYRQNLQTQVFETAGAIEWLSKSNATVQFGIEEVSIRDLRKAKKSSSKSRRFKAGGSSYKWKIAESEANLFCVDSRGRTIATWSQDQLQLRVASRVEDILDRLVVTCMLNLWIRYLGEW
;
A
#
# COMPACT_ATOMS: atom_id res chain seq x y z
N MET A 1 -3.86 -9.48 19.90
CA MET A 1 -4.88 -9.06 18.93
C MET A 1 -4.82 -7.55 18.77
N MET A 2 -4.92 -7.00 17.56
CA MET A 2 -5.14 -5.55 17.38
C MET A 2 -6.58 -5.27 17.82
N SER A 3 -6.77 -4.61 18.97
CA SER A 3 -8.08 -4.43 19.59
C SER A 3 -8.97 -3.40 18.87
N ASP A 4 -8.42 -2.64 17.93
CA ASP A 4 -9.14 -1.74 17.04
C ASP A 4 -8.38 -1.66 15.71
N SER A 5 -9.01 -2.11 14.62
CA SER A 5 -8.39 -2.19 13.31
C SER A 5 -9.37 -1.91 12.18
N ILE A 6 -8.93 -1.13 11.21
CA ILE A 6 -9.59 -0.92 9.93
C ILE A 6 -9.14 -2.03 8.97
N VAL A 7 -10.09 -2.62 8.25
CA VAL A 7 -9.83 -3.69 7.28
C VAL A 7 -10.02 -3.14 5.87
N PHE A 8 -9.07 -3.47 4.99
CA PHE A 8 -9.12 -3.15 3.58
C PHE A 8 -8.96 -4.41 2.72
N TYR A 9 -9.67 -4.48 1.61
CA TYR A 9 -9.56 -5.53 0.58
C TYR A 9 -9.02 -4.93 -0.71
N PHE A 10 -8.01 -5.56 -1.29
CA PHE A 10 -7.44 -5.15 -2.58
C PHE A 10 -8.12 -5.98 -3.68
N VAL A 11 -8.74 -5.28 -4.62
CA VAL A 11 -9.45 -5.90 -5.75
C VAL A 11 -8.71 -5.51 -7.03
N TYR A 12 -7.98 -6.48 -7.59
CA TYR A 12 -7.25 -6.30 -8.84
C TYR A 12 -8.19 -6.47 -10.03
N ALA A 13 -7.95 -5.70 -11.10
CA ALA A 13 -8.70 -5.85 -12.34
C ALA A 13 -8.51 -7.27 -12.91
N THR A 14 -9.60 -7.89 -13.36
CA THR A 14 -9.58 -9.21 -14.02
C THR A 14 -9.73 -9.05 -15.53
N GLY A 15 -8.85 -9.67 -16.32
CA GLY A 15 -8.93 -9.63 -17.78
C GLY A 15 -7.57 -9.70 -18.49
N PRO A 16 -7.55 -9.81 -19.82
CA PRO A 16 -6.32 -9.75 -20.60
C PRO A 16 -5.69 -8.35 -20.48
N ASN A 17 -4.36 -8.29 -20.34
CA ASN A 17 -3.56 -7.06 -20.21
C ASN A 17 -3.82 -6.23 -18.94
N THR A 18 -4.13 -6.89 -17.83
CA THR A 18 -4.28 -6.23 -16.52
C THR A 18 -2.93 -5.99 -15.86
N ASP A 19 -2.73 -4.79 -15.33
CA ASP A 19 -1.52 -4.39 -14.59
C ASP A 19 -1.80 -4.44 -13.09
N MET A 20 -0.92 -5.06 -12.29
CA MET A 20 -1.07 -5.14 -10.83
C MET A 20 -1.11 -3.76 -10.16
N ARG A 21 -0.56 -2.73 -10.82
CA ARG A 21 -0.61 -1.34 -10.37
C ARG A 21 -1.97 -0.68 -10.64
N THR A 22 -2.90 -1.39 -11.26
CA THR A 22 -4.30 -0.99 -11.47
C THR A 22 -5.23 -1.86 -10.62
N PHE A 23 -5.72 -1.30 -9.52
CA PHE A 23 -6.57 -2.01 -8.56
C PHE A 23 -7.37 -1.01 -7.71
N SER A 24 -8.44 -1.51 -7.10
CA SER A 24 -9.25 -0.77 -6.13
C SER A 24 -9.02 -1.28 -4.72
N VAL A 25 -9.24 -0.43 -3.72
CA VAL A 25 -9.18 -0.80 -2.31
C VAL A 25 -10.50 -0.47 -1.63
N TYR A 26 -11.13 -1.48 -1.07
CA TYR A 26 -12.40 -1.36 -0.34
C TYR A 26 -12.14 -1.41 1.14
N ARG A 27 -12.82 -0.57 1.93
CA ARG A 27 -12.87 -0.65 3.38
C ARG A 27 -14.04 -1.54 3.77
N ALA A 28 -13.76 -2.54 4.61
CA ALA A 28 -14.79 -3.40 5.15
C ALA A 28 -15.79 -2.60 5.99
N ALA A 29 -17.07 -2.89 5.84
CA ALA A 29 -18.11 -2.32 6.68
C ALA A 29 -17.93 -2.68 8.17
N SER A 30 -18.31 -1.78 9.07
CA SER A 30 -18.25 -2.01 10.52
C SER A 30 -19.41 -2.86 11.06
N SER A 31 -20.47 -3.04 10.28
CA SER A 31 -21.65 -3.84 10.61
C SER A 31 -21.98 -4.78 9.45
N ALA A 32 -22.57 -5.94 9.75
CA ALA A 32 -22.93 -6.96 8.76
C ALA A 32 -23.92 -6.45 7.70
N ASP A 33 -24.74 -5.45 8.04
CA ASP A 33 -25.77 -4.89 7.17
C ASP A 33 -25.30 -3.72 6.29
N ALA A 34 -24.03 -3.29 6.42
CA ALA A 34 -23.48 -2.20 5.64
C ALA A 34 -22.59 -2.72 4.50
N GLU A 35 -22.58 -2.01 3.38
CA GLU A 35 -21.76 -2.36 2.23
C GLU A 35 -20.31 -1.88 2.40
N ASP A 36 -19.38 -2.65 1.83
CA ASP A 36 -17.99 -2.26 1.74
C ASP A 36 -17.85 -1.00 0.88
N THR A 37 -17.05 -0.05 1.35
CA THR A 37 -16.90 1.26 0.68
C THR A 37 -15.59 1.30 -0.09
N GLU A 38 -15.61 1.65 -1.37
CA GLU A 38 -14.41 1.84 -2.17
C GLU A 38 -13.65 3.11 -1.73
N ILE A 39 -12.48 2.96 -1.09
CA ILE A 39 -11.72 4.09 -0.55
C ILE A 39 -10.58 4.54 -1.45
N TYR A 40 -9.93 3.62 -2.18
CA TYR A 40 -8.85 3.97 -3.09
C TYR A 40 -9.04 3.39 -4.48
N LYS A 41 -8.56 4.12 -5.48
CA LYS A 41 -8.41 3.65 -6.87
C LYS A 41 -6.98 3.90 -7.31
N PHE A 42 -6.30 2.86 -7.77
CA PHE A 42 -5.00 2.96 -8.42
C PHE A 42 -5.19 2.70 -9.91
N TYR A 43 -4.64 3.56 -10.74
CA TYR A 43 -4.70 3.44 -12.19
C TYR A 43 -3.32 3.62 -12.79
N HIS A 44 -2.84 2.57 -13.47
CA HIS A 44 -1.66 2.61 -14.32
C HIS A 44 -2.08 2.41 -15.79
N PRO A 45 -1.69 3.31 -16.71
CA PRO A 45 -1.97 3.15 -18.13
C PRO A 45 -1.36 1.84 -18.67
N VAL A 46 -2.18 1.02 -19.34
CA VAL A 46 -1.75 -0.24 -19.95
C VAL A 46 -1.00 0.05 -21.25
N THR A 47 0.28 0.38 -21.11
CA THR A 47 1.18 0.68 -22.25
C THR A 47 2.02 -0.52 -22.66
N GLY A 48 1.98 -1.62 -21.90
CA GLY A 48 2.92 -2.74 -22.02
C GLY A 48 4.35 -2.42 -21.53
N LEU A 49 4.55 -1.21 -20.98
CA LEU A 49 5.83 -0.74 -20.48
C LEU A 49 5.83 -0.68 -18.94
N ASN A 50 7.01 -0.89 -18.35
CA ASN A 50 7.22 -0.77 -16.90
C ASN A 50 7.52 0.67 -16.43
N ILE A 51 7.26 1.65 -17.30
CA ILE A 51 7.45 3.08 -17.05
C ILE A 51 6.10 3.79 -17.11
N GLY A 52 6.06 5.05 -16.66
CA GLY A 52 4.86 5.87 -16.70
C GLY A 52 4.32 6.17 -15.31
N VAL A 53 3.11 6.71 -15.24
CA VAL A 53 2.55 7.24 -14.00
C VAL A 53 1.40 6.37 -13.53
N THR A 54 1.50 5.83 -12.30
CA THR A 54 0.33 5.29 -11.60
C THR A 54 -0.28 6.39 -10.75
N THR A 55 -1.49 6.83 -11.07
CA THR A 55 -2.22 7.80 -10.23
C THR A 55 -3.04 7.04 -9.20
N PHE A 56 -3.07 7.52 -7.96
CA PHE A 56 -3.97 7.00 -6.95
C PHE A 56 -4.91 8.06 -6.41
N TYR A 57 -6.18 7.69 -6.33
CA TYR A 57 -7.28 8.51 -5.87
C TYR A 57 -7.76 8.01 -4.52
N ARG A 58 -8.24 8.92 -3.68
CA ARG A 58 -8.88 8.60 -2.41
C ARG A 58 -10.31 9.15 -2.41
N GLN A 59 -11.26 8.37 -1.95
CA GLN A 59 -12.63 8.85 -1.79
C GLN A 59 -12.71 9.79 -0.59
N ASN A 60 -13.24 10.98 -0.82
CA ASN A 60 -13.64 11.88 0.24
C ASN A 60 -14.95 11.37 0.83
N LEU A 61 -14.93 10.95 2.10
CA LEU A 61 -16.12 10.35 2.74
C LEU A 61 -17.26 11.34 2.97
N GLN A 62 -16.98 12.65 2.95
CA GLN A 62 -18.00 13.67 3.11
C GLN A 62 -18.72 13.97 1.79
N THR A 63 -17.97 14.09 0.68
CA THR A 63 -18.53 14.44 -0.64
C THR A 63 -18.83 13.23 -1.51
N GLN A 64 -18.32 12.04 -1.13
CA GLN A 64 -18.37 10.79 -1.89
C GLN A 64 -17.65 10.86 -3.25
N VAL A 65 -16.84 11.90 -3.48
CA VAL A 65 -16.07 12.11 -4.70
C VAL A 65 -14.65 11.56 -4.54
N PHE A 66 -14.12 10.94 -5.60
CA PHE A 66 -12.71 10.56 -5.67
C PHE A 66 -11.84 11.76 -6.04
N GLU A 67 -10.84 12.02 -5.22
CA GLU A 67 -9.87 13.09 -5.41
C GLU A 67 -8.47 12.50 -5.61
N THR A 68 -7.62 13.16 -6.38
CA THR A 68 -6.23 12.73 -6.57
C THR A 68 -5.49 12.84 -5.24
N ALA A 69 -5.07 11.70 -4.69
CA ALA A 69 -4.30 11.63 -3.44
C ALA A 69 -2.79 11.62 -3.70
N GLY A 70 -2.37 11.18 -4.90
CA GLY A 70 -0.98 11.25 -5.34
C GLY A 70 -0.71 10.43 -6.58
N ALA A 71 0.58 10.25 -6.87
CA ALA A 71 1.05 9.53 -8.04
C ALA A 71 2.35 8.77 -7.76
N ILE A 72 2.64 7.77 -8.59
CA ILE A 72 3.90 7.03 -8.60
C ILE A 72 4.46 7.13 -10.01
N GLU A 73 5.52 7.90 -10.16
CA GLU A 73 6.25 8.04 -11.41
C GLU A 73 7.29 6.92 -11.51
N TRP A 74 7.05 5.96 -12.39
CA TRP A 74 7.92 4.82 -12.64
C TRP A 74 8.96 5.16 -13.70
N LEU A 75 10.22 5.16 -13.29
CA LEU A 75 11.38 5.28 -14.18
C LEU A 75 11.85 3.92 -14.70
N SER A 76 11.53 2.85 -13.98
CA SER A 76 11.70 1.45 -14.37
C SER A 76 10.79 0.54 -13.55
N LYS A 77 10.85 -0.78 -13.78
CA LYS A 77 10.09 -1.76 -13.00
C LYS A 77 10.34 -1.70 -11.48
N SER A 78 11.50 -1.21 -11.03
CA SER A 78 11.85 -1.18 -9.58
C SER A 78 12.37 0.17 -9.09
N ASN A 79 12.34 1.20 -9.95
CA ASN A 79 12.70 2.56 -9.58
C ASN A 79 11.55 3.52 -9.87
N ALA A 80 11.16 4.29 -8.85
CA ALA A 80 10.05 5.22 -8.93
C ALA A 80 10.17 6.34 -7.90
N THR A 81 9.48 7.44 -8.17
CA THR A 81 9.22 8.54 -7.22
C THR A 81 7.74 8.56 -6.89
N VAL A 82 7.41 8.62 -5.61
CA VAL A 82 6.03 8.68 -5.12
C VAL A 82 5.73 10.09 -4.62
N GLN A 83 4.62 10.63 -5.09
CA GLN A 83 4.08 11.92 -4.65
C GLN A 83 2.95 11.67 -3.65
N PHE A 84 3.07 12.19 -2.43
CA PHE A 84 2.04 12.23 -1.40
C PHE A 84 1.64 13.68 -1.14
N GLY A 85 0.63 14.19 -1.86
CA GLY A 85 0.32 15.63 -1.86
C GLY A 85 1.52 16.43 -2.40
N ILE A 86 2.12 17.27 -1.55
CA ILE A 86 3.31 18.08 -1.90
C ILE A 86 4.65 17.38 -1.63
N GLU A 87 4.63 16.20 -1.01
CA GLU A 87 5.83 15.46 -0.62
C GLU A 87 6.25 14.50 -1.74
N GLU A 88 7.49 14.57 -2.20
CA GLU A 88 8.07 13.61 -3.14
C GLU A 88 9.06 12.70 -2.44
N VAL A 89 8.91 11.38 -2.59
CA VAL A 89 9.73 10.38 -1.92
C VAL A 89 10.16 9.31 -2.89
N SER A 90 11.47 9.02 -2.93
CA SER A 90 11.99 7.92 -3.74
C SER A 90 11.48 6.56 -3.21
N ILE A 91 11.24 5.60 -4.11
CA ILE A 91 10.90 4.22 -3.73
C ILE A 91 11.97 3.60 -2.81
N ARG A 92 13.23 4.04 -2.96
CA ARG A 92 14.35 3.60 -2.12
C ARG A 92 14.17 4.02 -0.67
N ASP A 93 13.64 5.21 -0.41
CA ASP A 93 13.38 5.71 0.94
C ASP A 93 12.10 5.11 1.55
N LEU A 94 11.12 4.74 0.72
CA LEU A 94 9.91 4.02 1.13
C LEU A 94 10.14 2.53 1.39
N ARG A 95 11.28 1.98 0.94
CA ARG A 95 11.65 0.57 1.09
C ARG A 95 13.09 0.40 1.57
N LYS A 96 13.58 1.30 2.41
CA LYS A 96 14.99 1.33 2.82
C LYS A 96 15.38 0.09 3.64
N ALA A 97 16.33 -0.70 3.13
CA ALA A 97 16.96 -1.77 3.89
C ALA A 97 18.02 -1.21 4.86
N LYS A 98 18.19 -1.81 6.06
CA LYS A 98 19.29 -1.40 6.98
C LYS A 98 20.66 -1.79 6.43
N LYS A 99 20.73 -2.98 5.83
CA LYS A 99 21.90 -3.62 5.22
C LYS A 99 21.41 -4.56 4.13
N SER A 100 22.29 -5.00 3.23
CA SER A 100 21.92 -5.88 2.10
C SER A 100 21.20 -7.16 2.54
N SER A 101 21.60 -7.76 3.67
CA SER A 101 20.95 -8.97 4.24
C SER A 101 19.68 -8.71 5.06
N SER A 102 19.19 -7.46 5.12
CA SER A 102 17.99 -7.12 5.90
C SER A 102 16.74 -7.70 5.25
N LYS A 103 15.96 -8.47 5.99
CA LYS A 103 14.62 -8.93 5.57
C LYS A 103 13.50 -7.91 5.85
N SER A 104 13.83 -6.69 6.29
CA SER A 104 12.86 -5.61 6.56
C SER A 104 13.07 -4.40 5.66
N ARG A 105 11.99 -3.70 5.30
CA ARG A 105 11.97 -2.49 4.47
C ARG A 105 11.38 -1.32 5.26
N ARG A 106 12.14 -0.24 5.43
CA ARG A 106 11.78 0.91 6.28
C ARG A 106 11.23 2.06 5.46
N PHE A 107 10.36 2.84 6.08
CA PHE A 107 9.92 4.13 5.59
C PHE A 107 9.69 5.09 6.76
N LYS A 108 9.46 6.37 6.45
CA LYS A 108 9.05 7.40 7.41
C LYS A 108 7.68 7.95 7.02
N ALA A 109 6.87 8.29 8.02
CA ALA A 109 5.59 8.96 7.85
C ALA A 109 5.21 9.63 9.18
N GLY A 110 4.56 10.80 9.15
CA GLY A 110 4.10 11.49 10.37
C GLY A 110 5.21 11.69 11.42
N GLY A 111 6.43 12.02 11.00
CA GLY A 111 7.59 12.19 11.89
C GLY A 111 8.14 10.89 12.52
N SER A 112 7.53 9.73 12.24
CA SER A 112 7.90 8.42 12.80
C SER A 112 8.49 7.50 11.75
N SER A 113 9.16 6.42 12.20
CA SER A 113 9.72 5.38 11.33
C SER A 113 9.02 4.04 11.52
N TYR A 114 8.78 3.38 10.40
CA TYR A 114 8.05 2.12 10.29
C TYR A 114 8.86 1.11 9.48
N LYS A 115 8.51 -0.17 9.58
CA LYS A 115 9.13 -1.21 8.76
C LYS A 115 8.18 -2.34 8.40
N TRP A 116 8.14 -2.69 7.12
CA TRP A 116 7.53 -3.90 6.59
C TRP A 116 8.47 -5.09 6.75
N LYS A 117 7.90 -6.25 7.07
CA LYS A 117 8.57 -7.53 7.27
C LYS A 117 7.77 -8.63 6.59
N ILE A 118 8.47 -9.65 6.11
CA ILE A 118 7.87 -10.91 5.69
C ILE A 118 7.48 -11.70 6.96
N ALA A 119 6.25 -12.20 7.00
CA ALA A 119 5.77 -13.08 8.07
C ALA A 119 6.30 -14.52 7.90
N GLU A 120 6.06 -15.38 8.89
CA GLU A 120 6.57 -16.77 8.88
C GLU A 120 6.08 -17.59 7.68
N SER A 121 4.87 -17.33 7.18
CA SER A 121 4.29 -18.02 6.01
C SER A 121 4.93 -17.65 4.67
N GLU A 122 5.95 -16.77 4.67
CA GLU A 122 6.62 -16.16 3.52
C GLU A 122 5.71 -15.36 2.56
N ALA A 123 4.43 -15.65 2.46
CA ALA A 123 3.45 -14.95 1.63
C ALA A 123 2.95 -13.64 2.26
N ASN A 124 2.78 -13.62 3.59
CA ASN A 124 2.17 -12.50 4.31
C ASN A 124 3.20 -11.44 4.71
N LEU A 125 2.72 -10.20 4.92
CA LEU A 125 3.55 -9.11 5.43
C LEU A 125 2.98 -8.55 6.73
N PHE A 126 3.85 -7.94 7.53
CA PHE A 126 3.43 -7.12 8.66
C PHE A 126 4.29 -5.87 8.79
N CYS A 127 3.66 -4.77 9.18
CA CYS A 127 4.29 -3.48 9.42
C CYS A 127 4.33 -3.22 10.92
N VAL A 128 5.49 -2.78 11.42
CA VAL A 128 5.67 -2.41 12.82
C VAL A 128 6.22 -0.99 12.96
N ASP A 129 5.87 -0.34 14.08
CA ASP A 129 6.42 0.95 14.47
C ASP A 129 7.85 0.85 15.05
N SER A 130 8.42 1.99 15.41
CA SER A 130 9.75 2.11 16.03
C SER A 130 9.86 1.35 17.36
N ARG A 131 8.74 1.14 18.07
CA ARG A 131 8.65 0.37 19.32
C ARG A 131 8.41 -1.12 19.07
N GLY A 132 8.33 -1.55 17.82
CA GLY A 132 8.11 -2.94 17.43
C GLY A 132 6.66 -3.40 17.52
N ARG A 133 5.71 -2.49 17.76
CA ARG A 133 4.28 -2.83 17.78
C ARG A 133 3.77 -2.96 16.36
N THR A 134 3.02 -4.01 16.07
CA THR A 134 2.36 -4.17 14.77
C THR A 134 1.31 -3.09 14.58
N ILE A 135 1.35 -2.46 13.41
CA ILE A 135 0.41 -1.40 13.00
C ILE A 135 -0.34 -1.77 11.72
N ALA A 136 0.16 -2.71 10.93
CA ALA A 136 -0.58 -3.27 9.81
C ALA A 136 -0.16 -4.71 9.51
N THR A 137 -1.05 -5.48 8.90
CA THR A 137 -0.78 -6.84 8.41
C THR A 137 -1.42 -7.04 7.04
N TRP A 138 -0.68 -7.62 6.12
CA TRP A 138 -1.16 -8.04 4.81
C TRP A 138 -1.33 -9.56 4.79
N SER A 139 -2.50 -10.03 4.38
CA SER A 139 -2.81 -11.43 4.12
C SER A 139 -2.93 -11.66 2.61
N GLN A 140 -2.04 -12.50 2.06
CA GLN A 140 -1.98 -12.75 0.62
C GLN A 140 -3.14 -13.61 0.11
N ASP A 141 -3.62 -14.55 0.93
CA ASP A 141 -4.74 -15.42 0.65
C ASP A 141 -6.08 -14.66 0.57
N GLN A 142 -6.26 -13.68 1.46
CA GLN A 142 -7.48 -12.86 1.55
C GLN A 142 -7.36 -11.53 0.79
N LEU A 143 -6.19 -11.24 0.21
CA LEU A 143 -5.85 -9.94 -0.39
C LEU A 143 -6.22 -8.76 0.53
N GLN A 144 -5.92 -8.93 1.82
CA GLN A 144 -6.45 -8.09 2.89
C GLN A 144 -5.34 -7.32 3.61
N LEU A 145 -5.48 -6.01 3.71
CA LEU A 145 -4.67 -5.14 4.54
C LEU A 145 -5.45 -4.75 5.80
N ARG A 146 -5.02 -5.20 6.97
CA ARG A 146 -5.56 -4.77 8.27
C ARG A 146 -4.65 -3.73 8.88
N VAL A 147 -5.18 -2.59 9.28
CA VAL A 147 -4.44 -1.42 9.81
C VAL A 147 -4.98 -1.07 11.18
N ALA A 148 -4.12 -0.81 12.16
CA ALA A 148 -4.54 -0.33 13.47
C ALA A 148 -5.12 1.09 13.36
N SER A 149 -6.29 1.35 13.95
CA SER A 149 -7.01 2.64 13.80
C SER A 149 -6.17 3.84 14.25
N ARG A 150 -5.26 3.65 15.22
CA ARG A 150 -4.33 4.68 15.73
C ARG A 150 -3.28 5.21 14.73
N VAL A 151 -3.20 4.63 13.52
CA VAL A 151 -2.29 5.09 12.45
C VAL A 151 -3.05 5.47 11.17
N GLU A 152 -4.34 5.82 11.31
CA GLU A 152 -5.18 6.26 10.19
C GLU A 152 -4.67 7.56 9.53
N ASP A 153 -3.95 8.40 10.28
CA ASP A 153 -3.32 9.63 9.80
C ASP A 153 -2.25 9.39 8.71
N ILE A 154 -1.64 8.20 8.70
CA ILE A 154 -0.66 7.78 7.69
C ILE A 154 -1.20 6.71 6.73
N LEU A 155 -2.52 6.58 6.61
CA LEU A 155 -3.15 5.50 5.84
C LEU A 155 -2.67 5.43 4.39
N ASP A 156 -2.57 6.57 3.70
CA ASP A 156 -2.08 6.62 2.31
C ASP A 156 -0.67 6.01 2.19
N ARG A 157 0.19 6.30 3.18
CA ARG A 157 1.56 5.76 3.21
C ARG A 157 1.53 4.26 3.43
N LEU A 158 0.62 3.74 4.26
CA LEU A 158 0.50 2.30 4.50
C LEU A 158 -0.03 1.55 3.27
N VAL A 159 -1.07 2.07 2.62
CA VAL A 159 -1.64 1.45 1.40
C VAL A 159 -0.61 1.44 0.27
N VAL A 160 0.02 2.58 0.00
CA VAL A 160 1.02 2.70 -1.08
C VAL A 160 2.25 1.85 -0.78
N THR A 161 2.80 1.91 0.44
CA THR A 161 3.98 1.10 0.77
C THR A 161 3.68 -0.40 0.82
N CYS A 162 2.45 -0.81 1.17
CA CYS A 162 2.02 -2.20 1.04
C CYS A 162 2.08 -2.62 -0.43
N MET A 163 1.44 -1.87 -1.33
CA MET A 163 1.46 -2.14 -2.77
C MET A 163 2.88 -2.21 -3.34
N LEU A 164 3.74 -1.22 -3.04
CA LEU A 164 5.12 -1.20 -3.52
C LEU A 164 5.91 -2.43 -3.06
N ASN A 165 5.69 -2.88 -1.82
CA ASN A 165 6.33 -4.06 -1.30
C ASN A 165 5.81 -5.34 -1.99
N LEU A 166 4.51 -5.44 -2.28
CA LEU A 166 3.95 -6.56 -3.03
C LEU A 166 4.47 -6.59 -4.48
N TRP A 167 4.51 -5.45 -5.16
CA TRP A 167 5.03 -5.32 -6.51
C TRP A 167 6.50 -5.76 -6.61
N ILE A 168 7.35 -5.27 -5.71
CA ILE A 168 8.77 -5.63 -5.75
C ILE A 168 8.98 -7.11 -5.40
N ARG A 169 8.14 -7.69 -4.54
CA ARG A 169 8.16 -9.13 -4.27
C ARG A 169 7.74 -9.94 -5.48
N TYR A 170 6.72 -9.50 -6.22
CA TYR A 170 6.32 -10.12 -7.49
C TYR A 170 7.48 -10.15 -8.49
N LEU A 171 8.36 -9.13 -8.48
CA LEU A 171 9.59 -9.10 -9.28
C LEU A 171 10.74 -9.95 -8.73
N GLY A 172 10.60 -10.58 -7.56
CA GLY A 172 11.67 -11.34 -6.91
C GLY A 172 12.76 -10.49 -6.26
N GLU A 173 12.53 -9.19 -6.07
CA GLU A 173 13.55 -8.20 -5.68
C GLU A 173 13.33 -7.70 -4.22
N TRP A 174 12.87 -8.56 -3.30
CA TRP A 174 12.54 -8.13 -1.91
C TRP A 174 13.64 -7.27 -1.35
#